data_AF-A0A1W9PIQ9-F1
#
_entry.id   AF-A0A1W9PIQ9-F1
#
_cell.length_a   1.000
_cell.length_b   1.000
_cell.length_c   1.000
_cell.angle_alpha   90.00
_cell.angle_beta   90.00
_cell.angle_gamma   90.00
#
_symmetry.space_group_name_H-M   'P 1'
#
loop_
_entity.id
_entity.type
_entity.pdbx_description
1 polymer ?
#
loop_
_entity_poly.entity_id
_entity_poly.type
_entity_poly.pdbx_seq_one_letter_code
_entity_poly.pdbx_strand_id
1 'polypeptide(L)'
;MDSIGRKDLKSIGFDWETLTDGINITAFPPFIPATDLTNVFKDLVEDLKVRRSSKLMETVARISCKYAIKSGMNVGFEEIIAMYENLKKKGTNVCPHGRPIYYLITYDELDRFFERK
;
A
#
# COMPACT_ATOMS: atom_id res chain seq x y z
N MET A 1 18.96 14.33 8.33
CA MET A 1 18.45 13.00 7.93
C MET A 1 19.65 12.23 7.42
N ASP A 2 20.00 11.12 8.08
CA ASP A 2 21.09 10.26 7.61
C ASP A 2 20.79 9.75 6.19
N SER A 3 21.84 9.38 5.46
CA SER A 3 21.75 8.82 4.10
C SER A 3 20.80 7.61 4.00
N ILE A 4 20.60 6.88 5.11
CA ILE A 4 19.73 5.72 5.23
C ILE A 4 18.24 6.12 5.10
N GLY A 5 17.77 7.08 5.92
CA GLY A 5 16.35 7.48 5.91
C GLY A 5 15.91 8.12 4.58
N ARG A 6 16.83 8.78 3.87
CA ARG A 6 16.54 9.32 2.53
C ARG A 6 16.38 8.23 1.49
N LYS A 7 17.21 7.19 1.56
CA LYS A 7 17.14 6.04 0.65
C LYS A 7 15.83 5.26 0.83
N ASP A 8 15.41 5.06 2.07
CA ASP A 8 14.19 4.32 2.39
C ASP A 8 12.94 5.04 1.85
N LEU A 9 12.79 6.34 2.09
CA LEU A 9 11.64 7.11 1.57
C LEU A 9 11.64 7.21 0.04
N LYS A 10 12.82 7.35 -0.59
CA LYS A 10 12.94 7.28 -2.06
C LYS A 10 12.48 5.95 -2.62
N SER A 11 12.79 4.83 -1.95
CA SER A 11 12.39 3.49 -2.39
C SER A 11 10.87 3.28 -2.42
N ILE A 12 10.13 4.03 -1.60
CA ILE A 12 8.65 3.99 -1.55
C ILE A 12 8.00 5.14 -2.31
N GLY A 13 8.75 5.87 -3.14
CA GLY A 13 8.23 6.83 -4.11
C GLY A 13 8.19 8.29 -3.64
N PHE A 14 8.87 8.65 -2.54
CA PHE A 14 8.99 10.05 -2.11
C PHE A 14 10.31 10.68 -2.56
N ASP A 15 10.25 11.89 -3.10
CA ASP A 15 11.43 12.75 -3.28
C ASP A 15 11.15 14.16 -2.79
N TRP A 16 12.20 14.84 -2.36
CA TRP A 16 12.09 16.18 -1.80
C TRP A 16 13.41 16.94 -1.85
N GLU A 17 13.26 18.26 -1.78
CA GLU A 17 14.32 19.23 -1.62
C GLU A 17 14.27 19.82 -0.21
N THR A 18 15.44 20.00 0.41
CA THR A 18 15.55 20.67 1.70
C THR A 18 15.78 22.16 1.44
N LEU A 19 14.89 22.99 1.99
CA LEU A 19 14.99 24.45 1.98
C LEU A 19 15.50 24.94 3.33
N THR A 20 15.79 26.23 3.44
CA THR A 20 16.24 26.87 4.69
C THR A 20 15.20 26.83 5.80
N ASP A 21 13.92 26.90 5.45
CA ASP A 21 12.77 27.02 6.35
C ASP A 21 11.80 25.84 6.23
N GLY A 22 12.14 24.81 5.45
CA GLY A 22 11.23 23.69 5.25
C GLY A 22 11.70 22.64 4.26
N ILE A 23 10.73 21.88 3.76
CA ILE A 23 10.92 20.82 2.77
C ILE A 23 9.92 21.04 1.64
N ASN A 24 10.39 20.93 0.41
CA ASN A 24 9.55 20.89 -0.78
C ASN A 24 9.46 19.45 -1.30
N ILE A 25 8.29 18.82 -1.25
CA ILE A 25 8.08 17.46 -1.76
C ILE A 25 7.92 17.54 -3.28
N THR A 26 8.85 16.92 -4.01
CA THR A 26 8.89 16.96 -5.48
C THR A 26 8.32 15.69 -6.12
N ALA A 27 8.23 14.59 -5.37
CA ALA A 27 7.55 13.37 -5.80
C ALA A 27 6.92 12.64 -4.61
N PHE A 28 5.78 11.98 -4.84
CA PHE A 28 5.12 11.11 -3.88
C PHE A 28 4.24 10.07 -4.61
N PRO A 29 3.87 8.95 -3.96
CA PRO A 29 3.00 7.95 -4.58
C PRO A 29 1.63 8.51 -4.99
N PRO A 30 1.17 8.27 -6.23
CA PRO A 30 -0.02 8.93 -6.79
C PRO A 30 -1.34 8.52 -6.12
N PHE A 31 -1.36 7.41 -5.38
CA PHE A 31 -2.55 6.95 -4.64
C PHE A 31 -2.78 7.72 -3.33
N ILE A 32 -1.83 8.57 -2.91
CA ILE A 32 -1.96 9.40 -1.71
C ILE A 32 -2.61 10.73 -2.12
N PRO A 33 -3.79 11.09 -1.57
CA PRO A 33 -4.39 12.39 -1.83
C PRO A 33 -3.48 13.53 -1.35
N ALA A 34 -3.38 14.61 -2.13
CA ALA A 34 -2.56 15.77 -1.78
C ALA A 34 -2.93 16.38 -0.40
N THR A 35 -4.20 16.28 -0.01
CA THR A 35 -4.70 16.73 1.30
C THR A 35 -4.10 15.96 2.48
N ASP A 36 -3.69 14.70 2.26
CA ASP A 36 -3.13 13.83 3.29
C ASP A 36 -1.59 13.78 3.24
N LEU A 37 -0.98 14.29 2.16
CA LEU A 37 0.45 14.17 1.88
C LEU A 37 1.34 14.61 3.05
N THR A 38 1.06 15.78 3.61
CA THR A 38 1.84 16.35 4.72
C THR A 38 1.83 15.43 5.95
N ASN A 39 0.66 14.87 6.30
CA ASN A 39 0.53 14.01 7.47
C ASN A 39 1.22 12.66 7.22
N VAL A 40 1.00 12.06 6.05
CA VAL A 40 1.65 10.80 5.67
C VAL A 40 3.17 10.92 5.67
N PHE A 41 3.71 12.01 5.11
CA PHE A 41 5.15 12.24 5.08
C PHE A 41 5.72 12.45 6.49
N LYS A 42 5.02 13.19 7.36
CA LYS A 42 5.43 13.38 8.76
C LYS A 42 5.48 12.06 9.53
N ASP A 43 4.44 11.23 9.43
CA ASP A 43 4.38 9.90 10.07
C ASP A 43 5.59 9.05 9.66
N LEU A 44 5.87 8.98 8.35
CA LEU A 44 6.98 8.22 7.79
C LEU A 44 8.36 8.71 8.29
N VAL A 45 8.53 10.02 8.38
CA VAL A 45 9.78 10.63 8.86
C VAL A 45 9.96 10.38 10.36
N GLU A 46 8.90 10.42 11.15
CA GLU A 46 8.94 10.16 12.58
C GLU A 46 9.35 8.72 12.87
N ASP A 47 8.79 7.74 12.15
CA ASP A 47 9.16 6.33 12.31
C ASP A 47 10.62 6.06 11.94
N LEU A 48 11.15 6.75 10.92
CA LEU A 48 12.56 6.64 10.53
C LEU A 48 13.53 7.21 11.57
N LYS A 49 13.14 8.26 12.31
CA LYS A 49 13.97 8.81 13.41
C LYS A 49 14.19 7.77 14.51
N VAL A 50 13.22 6.88 14.73
CA VAL A 50 13.31 5.81 15.74
C VAL A 50 14.21 4.64 15.25
N ARG A 51 14.71 4.68 14.00
CA ARG A 51 15.60 3.67 13.36
C ARG A 51 15.10 2.23 13.48
N ARG A 52 13.77 2.02 13.48
CA ARG A 52 13.16 0.69 13.51
C ARG A 52 12.62 0.37 12.13
N SER A 53 13.38 -0.38 11.33
CA SER A 53 12.96 -0.82 9.98
C SER A 53 11.61 -1.55 9.99
N SER A 54 11.30 -2.28 11.05
CA SER A 54 9.98 -2.90 11.27
C SER A 54 8.83 -1.90 11.35
N LYS A 55 9.07 -0.74 11.97
CA LYS A 55 8.09 0.35 12.12
C LYS A 55 7.75 1.02 10.79
N LEU A 56 8.76 1.19 9.92
CA LEU A 56 8.54 1.72 8.57
C LEU A 56 7.62 0.81 7.76
N MET A 57 7.86 -0.51 7.77
CA MET A 57 7.01 -1.46 7.05
C MET A 57 5.59 -1.50 7.60
N GLU A 58 5.42 -1.40 8.92
CA GLU A 58 4.11 -1.27 9.56
C GLU A 58 3.37 -0.01 9.08
N THR A 59 4.05 1.13 9.01
CA THR A 59 3.45 2.37 8.52
C THR A 59 3.13 2.32 7.03
N VAL A 60 4.01 1.74 6.20
CA VAL A 60 3.71 1.51 4.78
C VAL A 60 2.50 0.60 4.60
N ALA A 61 2.40 -0.47 5.40
CA ALA A 61 1.27 -1.37 5.38
C ALA A 61 -0.03 -0.64 5.80
N ARG A 62 0.02 0.17 6.85
CA ARG A 62 -1.12 1.00 7.31
C ARG A 62 -1.57 1.99 6.24
N ILE A 63 -0.63 2.73 5.62
CA ILE A 63 -0.91 3.66 4.52
C ILE A 63 -1.55 2.91 3.35
N SER A 64 -0.97 1.77 2.96
CA SER A 64 -1.50 0.93 1.89
C SER A 64 -2.93 0.49 2.19
N CYS A 65 -3.22 0.06 3.42
CA CYS A 65 -4.58 -0.29 3.84
C CYS A 65 -5.51 0.92 3.92
N LYS A 66 -5.02 2.13 4.23
CA LYS A 66 -5.85 3.34 4.27
C LYS A 66 -6.38 3.69 2.88
N TYR A 67 -5.55 3.58 1.85
CA TYR A 67 -5.88 4.00 0.48
C TYR A 67 -6.26 2.85 -0.48
N ALA A 68 -6.27 1.61 0.01
CA ALA A 68 -6.74 0.46 -0.78
C ALA A 68 -8.22 0.59 -1.18
N ILE A 69 -8.56 0.00 -2.32
CA ILE A 69 -9.94 -0.28 -2.73
C ILE A 69 -10.60 -1.17 -1.66
N LYS A 70 -11.81 -0.79 -1.22
CA LYS A 70 -12.55 -1.42 -0.12
C LYS A 70 -14.00 -1.66 -0.47
N SER A 71 -14.64 -2.50 0.33
CA SER A 71 -16.09 -2.73 0.28
C SER A 71 -16.86 -1.41 0.34
N GLY A 72 -17.89 -1.28 -0.49
CA GLY A 72 -18.75 -0.10 -0.57
C GLY A 72 -18.22 1.02 -1.47
N MET A 73 -16.99 0.91 -2.00
CA MET A 73 -16.51 1.83 -3.04
C MET A 73 -17.13 1.48 -4.39
N ASN A 74 -17.52 2.50 -5.15
CA ASN A 74 -17.92 2.33 -6.54
C ASN A 74 -16.66 2.31 -7.42
N VAL A 75 -16.38 1.17 -8.02
CA VAL A 75 -15.14 0.91 -8.77
C VAL A 75 -15.53 0.35 -10.14
N GLY A 76 -14.92 0.90 -11.19
CA GLY A 76 -15.15 0.44 -12.57
C GLY A 76 -14.63 -0.99 -12.79
N PHE A 77 -15.24 -1.71 -13.74
CA PHE A 77 -14.84 -3.08 -14.05
C PHE A 77 -13.39 -3.15 -14.53
N GLU A 78 -12.96 -2.20 -15.34
CA GLU A 78 -11.59 -2.10 -15.87
C GLU A 78 -10.56 -1.93 -14.74
N GLU A 79 -10.89 -1.15 -13.70
CA GLU A 79 -10.02 -0.92 -12.55
C GLU A 79 -9.90 -2.20 -11.70
N ILE A 80 -11.00 -2.94 -11.51
CA ILE A 80 -10.98 -4.24 -10.83
C ILE A 80 -10.10 -5.24 -11.59
N ILE A 81 -10.21 -5.31 -12.92
CA ILE A 81 -9.38 -6.19 -13.75
C ILE A 81 -7.90 -5.81 -13.65
N ALA A 82 -7.58 -4.51 -13.73
CA ALA A 82 -6.22 -4.03 -13.56
C ALA A 82 -5.66 -4.38 -12.17
N MET A 83 -6.46 -4.24 -11.11
CA MET A 83 -6.08 -4.65 -9.75
C MET A 83 -5.80 -6.16 -9.69
N TYR A 84 -6.69 -6.98 -10.24
CA TYR A 84 -6.55 -8.44 -10.26
C TYR A 84 -5.29 -8.89 -11.00
N GLU A 85 -5.03 -8.34 -12.20
CA GLU A 85 -3.82 -8.67 -12.96
C GLU A 85 -2.54 -8.26 -12.22
N ASN A 86 -2.55 -7.13 -11.52
CA ASN A 86 -1.44 -6.72 -10.67
C ASN A 86 -1.23 -7.66 -9.48
N LEU A 87 -2.30 -8.13 -8.84
CA LEU A 87 -2.24 -9.11 -7.76
C LEU A 87 -1.70 -10.46 -8.25
N LYS A 88 -2.20 -10.93 -9.40
CA LYS A 88 -1.77 -12.16 -10.05
C LYS A 88 -0.28 -12.13 -10.38
N LYS A 89 0.23 -11.03 -10.94
CA LYS A 89 1.67 -10.84 -11.21
C LYS A 89 2.52 -10.88 -9.94
N LYS A 90 2.02 -10.37 -8.82
CA LYS A 90 2.71 -10.42 -7.52
C LYS A 90 2.72 -11.80 -6.89
N GLY A 91 1.84 -12.71 -7.31
CA GLY A 91 1.80 -14.08 -6.79
C GLY A 91 1.46 -14.17 -5.30
N THR A 92 0.80 -13.15 -4.73
CA THR A 92 0.38 -13.13 -3.32
C THR A 92 -1.14 -13.08 -3.21
N ASN A 93 -1.68 -13.83 -2.25
CA ASN A 93 -3.08 -13.78 -1.84
C ASN A 93 -3.25 -13.18 -0.43
N VAL A 94 -2.18 -12.67 0.18
CA VAL A 94 -2.20 -12.07 1.52
C VAL A 94 -1.84 -10.59 1.46
N CYS A 95 -2.60 -9.77 2.18
CA CYS A 95 -2.29 -8.35 2.31
C CYS A 95 -1.04 -8.15 3.20
N PRO A 96 -0.45 -6.95 3.22
CA PRO A 96 0.73 -6.67 4.05
C PRO A 96 0.55 -6.90 5.56
N HIS A 97 -0.68 -7.02 6.06
CA HIS A 97 -1.01 -7.36 7.45
C HIS A 97 -1.54 -8.79 7.65
N GLY A 98 -1.49 -9.64 6.62
CA GLY A 98 -1.83 -11.07 6.71
C GLY A 98 -3.29 -11.44 6.43
N ARG A 99 -4.17 -10.50 6.05
CA ARG A 99 -5.55 -10.84 5.63
C ARG A 99 -5.56 -11.41 4.21
N PRO A 100 -6.31 -12.51 3.95
CA PRO A 100 -6.53 -12.97 2.58
C PRO A 100 -7.17 -11.87 1.72
N ILE A 101 -6.67 -11.72 0.49
CA ILE A 101 -7.16 -10.73 -0.48
C ILE A 101 -8.37 -11.27 -1.24
N TYR A 102 -8.36 -12.57 -1.56
CA TYR A 102 -9.47 -13.27 -2.20
C TYR A 102 -9.54 -14.71 -1.69
N TYR A 103 -10.73 -15.30 -1.79
CA TYR A 103 -10.95 -16.73 -1.64
C TYR A 103 -11.18 -17.32 -3.02
N LEU A 104 -10.43 -18.39 -3.35
CA LEU A 104 -10.65 -19.16 -4.56
C LEU A 104 -11.68 -20.25 -4.25
N ILE A 105 -12.76 -20.28 -5.01
CA ILE A 105 -13.75 -21.36 -4.97
C ILE A 105 -13.64 -22.09 -6.31
N THR A 106 -13.17 -23.32 -6.27
CA THR A 106 -13.02 -24.21 -7.43
C THR A 106 -14.37 -24.84 -7.82
N TYR A 107 -14.45 -25.36 -9.05
CA TYR A 107 -15.64 -26.10 -9.50
C TYR A 107 -15.91 -27.33 -8.64
N ASP A 108 -14.88 -28.05 -8.17
CA ASP A 108 -15.06 -29.19 -7.28
C ASP A 108 -15.59 -28.78 -5.90
N GLU A 109 -15.17 -27.61 -5.37
CA GLU A 109 -15.72 -27.06 -4.14
C GLU A 109 -17.19 -26.66 -4.31
N LEU A 110 -17.56 -26.10 -5.46
CA LEU A 110 -18.96 -25.82 -5.80
C LEU A 110 -19.77 -27.10 -5.92
N ASP A 111 -19.27 -28.11 -6.64
CA ASP A 111 -19.95 -29.39 -6.82
C ASP A 111 -20.22 -30.06 -5.47
N ARG A 112 -19.23 -30.07 -4.56
CA ARG A 112 -19.42 -30.58 -3.19
C ARG A 112 -20.44 -29.75 -2.41
N PHE A 113 -20.38 -28.43 -2.50
CA PHE A 113 -21.30 -27.53 -1.78
C PHE A 113 -22.76 -27.73 -2.22
N PHE A 114 -22.99 -28.01 -3.50
CA PHE A 114 -24.32 -28.27 -4.05
C PHE A 114 -24.71 -29.75 -4.09
N GLU A 115 -23.90 -30.64 -3.49
CA GLU A 115 -24.13 -32.10 -3.48
C GLU A 115 -24.30 -32.71 -4.89
N ARG A 116 -23.55 -32.18 -5.86
CA ARG A 116 -23.59 -32.62 -7.26
C ARG A 116 -22.53 -33.69 -7.59
N LYS A 117 -21.64 -34.00 -6.65
CA LYS A 117 -20.69 -35.13 -6.63
C LYS A 117 -20.39 -35.54 -5.20
#